data_AF-A0A351Q8K4-F1
#
_entry.id   AF-A0A351Q8K4-F1
#
_cell.length_a   1.000
_cell.length_b   1.000
_cell.length_c   1.000
_cell.angle_alpha   90.00
_cell.angle_beta   90.00
_cell.angle_gamma   90.00
#
_symmetry.space_group_name_H-M   'P 1'
#
loop_
_entity.id
_entity.type
_entity.pdbx_description
1 polymer ?
#
loop_
_entity_poly.entity_id
_entity_poly.type
_entity_poly.pdbx_seq_one_letter_code
_entity_poly.pdbx_strand_id
1 'polypeptide(L)'
;MEKIKRFITCGVPTFACNFRCSYCYLGCHSNPYNGRIADFPISVEDMVKAFSVKRLGGICYFNMCASGETTLQKNLFPLVKGLIDEGHFCDIITNGSITKKIDELIALLDEKERSRLFLKFSFHYLQLKEKNLLETFAENVNKVKAAGISYTIEITPHDELIPYIDEIKEFSIKNFGALPHITVARNEATKKIELLTKLSKEEYKKTWSVFNSPLFDFKFSLFGRKINEFCYAGQNSLYVYLESGEYKSCYCGDHLGNLFTDIEKPIDFSPIGKCSLPHCFNGHAFLALAGNVPDLNLPIPTYKDERDRKIYGGGYWLTPSCQNFFSLNAGTQNSVFTDKEKKKAIRKNKQLHLFRLMSGKFRALKRRLRIKK
;
A
#
# COMPACT_ATOMS: atom_id res chain seq x y z
N MET A 1 19.33 -2.50 15.50
CA MET A 1 17.99 -2.67 14.89
C MET A 1 17.78 -1.53 13.92
N GLU A 2 17.49 -1.84 12.65
CA GLU A 2 17.23 -0.83 11.62
C GLU A 2 15.88 -0.17 11.88
N LYS A 3 15.83 1.17 11.79
CA LYS A 3 14.63 1.94 12.13
C LYS A 3 14.03 2.54 10.88
N ILE A 4 12.72 2.40 10.74
CA ILE A 4 11.97 3.04 9.66
C ILE A 4 11.91 4.56 9.88
N LYS A 5 12.37 5.32 8.89
CA LYS A 5 12.28 6.78 8.85
C LYS A 5 10.97 7.24 8.26
N ARG A 6 10.53 6.65 7.14
CA ARG A 6 9.27 6.98 6.46
C ARG A 6 8.65 5.79 5.75
N PHE A 7 7.34 5.85 5.57
CA PHE A 7 6.57 4.95 4.72
C PHE A 7 6.25 5.61 3.36
N ILE A 8 6.65 4.99 2.26
CA ILE A 8 6.47 5.56 0.91
C ILE A 8 5.58 4.62 0.11
N THR A 9 4.35 5.05 -0.15
CA THR A 9 3.45 4.34 -1.07
C THR A 9 3.76 4.76 -2.50
N CYS A 10 3.98 3.79 -3.37
CA CYS A 10 4.30 4.02 -4.78
C CYS A 10 3.17 3.51 -5.67
N GLY A 11 2.56 4.42 -6.42
CA GLY A 11 1.69 4.08 -7.54
C GLY A 11 2.53 3.62 -8.72
N VAL A 12 2.63 2.31 -8.90
CA VAL A 12 3.32 1.69 -10.03
C VAL A 12 2.44 1.85 -11.29
N PRO A 13 2.97 2.35 -12.42
CA PRO A 13 2.16 2.79 -13.54
C PRO A 13 1.75 1.63 -14.45
N THR A 14 1.00 0.70 -13.90
CA THR A 14 0.45 -0.46 -14.60
C THR A 14 -1.04 -0.56 -14.36
N PHE A 15 -1.79 -0.61 -15.46
CA PHE A 15 -3.24 -0.82 -15.53
C PHE A 15 -3.58 -2.16 -16.20
N ALA A 16 -2.58 -2.86 -16.74
CA ALA A 16 -2.70 -4.21 -17.24
C ALA A 16 -2.91 -5.19 -16.08
N CYS A 17 -3.91 -6.05 -16.19
CA CYS A 17 -4.17 -7.12 -15.23
C CYS A 17 -4.70 -8.34 -15.96
N ASN A 18 -4.30 -9.53 -15.52
CA ASN A 18 -4.77 -10.82 -16.06
C ASN A 18 -6.04 -11.35 -15.38
N PHE A 19 -6.58 -10.65 -14.37
CA PHE A 19 -7.84 -10.97 -13.69
C PHE A 19 -8.90 -9.88 -13.88
N ARG A 20 -10.17 -10.24 -13.65
CA ARG A 20 -11.35 -9.36 -13.73
C ARG A 20 -12.25 -9.56 -12.50
N CYS A 21 -11.75 -9.16 -11.33
CA CYS A 21 -12.46 -9.36 -10.07
C CYS A 21 -13.71 -8.47 -9.97
N SER A 22 -14.84 -9.03 -9.52
CA SER A 22 -16.13 -8.33 -9.35
C SER A 22 -16.06 -7.14 -8.38
N TYR A 23 -15.17 -7.21 -7.38
CA TYR A 23 -14.95 -6.19 -6.36
C TYR A 23 -13.84 -5.18 -6.70
N CYS A 24 -13.22 -5.27 -7.89
CA CYS A 24 -12.07 -4.44 -8.20
C CYS A 24 -12.46 -2.97 -8.38
N TYR A 25 -11.82 -2.08 -7.61
CA TYR A 25 -12.05 -0.63 -7.73
C TYR A 25 -11.68 -0.09 -9.13
N LEU A 26 -10.83 -0.78 -9.91
CA LEU A 26 -10.54 -0.39 -11.28
C LEU A 26 -11.79 -0.27 -12.13
N GLY A 27 -12.77 -1.16 -11.93
CA GLY A 27 -14.05 -1.10 -12.65
C GLY A 27 -14.82 0.21 -12.43
N CYS A 28 -14.49 0.98 -11.39
CA CYS A 28 -15.07 2.28 -11.11
C CYS A 28 -14.39 3.45 -11.84
N HIS A 29 -13.26 3.23 -12.53
CA HIS A 29 -12.56 4.25 -13.30
C HIS A 29 -13.16 4.42 -14.70
N SER A 30 -12.98 5.60 -15.31
CA SER A 30 -13.53 5.92 -16.65
C SER A 30 -12.89 5.13 -17.80
N ASN A 31 -11.72 4.53 -17.59
CA ASN A 31 -11.04 3.69 -18.59
C ASN A 31 -10.41 2.45 -17.90
N PRO A 32 -11.24 1.52 -17.40
CA PRO A 32 -10.80 0.38 -16.61
C PRO A 32 -10.09 -0.65 -17.50
N TYR A 33 -9.07 -1.33 -16.96
CA TYR A 33 -8.39 -2.44 -17.64
C TYR A 33 -7.84 -2.14 -19.04
N ASN A 34 -7.43 -0.89 -19.29
CA ASN A 34 -6.94 -0.44 -20.61
C ASN A 34 -5.61 -1.06 -21.06
N GLY A 35 -5.04 -2.00 -20.29
CA GLY A 35 -3.80 -2.70 -20.64
C GLY A 35 -2.55 -1.83 -20.60
N ARG A 36 -2.63 -0.55 -20.23
CA ARG A 36 -1.50 0.37 -20.27
C ARG A 36 -0.46 0.00 -19.22
N ILE A 37 0.78 -0.14 -19.66
CA ILE A 37 1.97 -0.18 -18.80
C ILE A 37 2.80 1.02 -19.24
N ALA A 38 2.94 2.04 -18.39
CA ALA A 38 3.72 3.21 -18.73
C ALA A 38 5.17 3.02 -18.26
N ASP A 39 6.11 3.56 -19.02
CA ASP A 39 7.51 3.58 -18.63
C ASP A 39 7.75 4.55 -17.47
N PHE A 40 8.86 4.33 -16.75
CA PHE A 40 9.35 5.32 -15.81
C PHE A 40 9.92 6.54 -16.57
N PRO A 41 9.77 7.75 -16.03
CA PRO A 41 10.13 8.98 -16.74
C PRO A 41 11.64 9.24 -16.77
N ILE A 42 12.41 8.54 -15.93
CA ILE A 42 13.88 8.62 -15.82
C ILE A 42 14.45 7.21 -15.62
N SER A 43 15.78 7.10 -15.66
CA SER A 43 16.50 5.83 -15.44
C SER A 43 16.23 5.26 -14.03
N VAL A 44 16.34 3.94 -13.87
CA VAL A 44 16.18 3.30 -12.56
C VAL A 44 17.24 3.81 -11.58
N GLU A 45 18.47 4.01 -12.06
CA GLU A 45 19.59 4.54 -11.30
C GLU A 45 19.29 5.92 -10.75
N ASP A 46 18.70 6.81 -11.54
CA ASP A 46 18.33 8.16 -11.11
C ASP A 46 17.10 8.14 -10.19
N MET A 47 16.16 7.20 -10.36
CA MET A 47 15.09 6.98 -9.38
C MET A 47 15.67 6.55 -8.03
N VAL A 48 16.62 5.63 -8.00
CA VAL A 48 17.28 5.18 -6.76
C VAL A 48 18.00 6.35 -6.09
N LYS A 49 18.76 7.17 -6.83
CA LYS A 49 19.36 8.40 -6.29
C LYS A 49 18.31 9.35 -5.72
N ALA A 50 17.20 9.52 -6.46
CA ALA A 50 16.10 10.36 -6.01
C ALA A 50 15.49 9.84 -4.70
N PHE A 51 15.53 8.54 -4.47
CA PHE A 51 15.07 7.91 -3.24
C PHE A 51 16.16 7.60 -2.24
N SER A 52 17.38 8.13 -2.39
CA SER A 52 18.49 7.79 -1.48
C SER A 52 18.15 7.99 0.00
N VAL A 53 18.74 7.14 0.86
CA VAL A 53 18.63 7.22 2.33
C VAL A 53 18.97 8.63 2.79
N LYS A 54 20.00 9.25 2.19
CA LYS A 54 20.39 10.64 2.49
C LYS A 54 19.27 11.63 2.22
N ARG A 55 18.66 11.62 1.02
CA ARG A 55 17.57 12.56 0.67
C ARG A 55 16.32 12.32 1.51
N LEU A 56 16.02 11.06 1.80
CA LEU A 56 14.89 10.67 2.65
C LEU A 56 15.20 10.78 4.14
N GLY A 57 16.40 11.20 4.54
CA GLY A 57 16.82 11.37 5.93
C GLY A 57 16.84 10.09 6.76
N GLY A 58 16.92 8.92 6.13
CA GLY A 58 16.97 7.61 6.77
C GLY A 58 16.36 6.47 5.94
N ILE A 59 16.47 5.25 6.45
CA ILE A 59 15.92 4.03 5.84
C ILE A 59 14.40 4.12 5.76
N CYS A 60 13.82 3.93 4.58
CA CYS A 60 12.38 3.96 4.37
C CYS A 60 11.82 2.58 4.00
N TYR A 61 10.49 2.48 4.07
CA TYR A 61 9.74 1.33 3.58
C TYR A 61 8.93 1.73 2.33
N PHE A 62 9.14 1.03 1.23
CA PHE A 62 8.47 1.30 -0.04
C PHE A 62 7.38 0.27 -0.30
N ASN A 63 6.16 0.74 -0.56
CA ASN A 63 5.04 -0.10 -0.94
C ASN A 63 4.76 0.02 -2.44
N MET A 64 5.02 -1.04 -3.20
CA MET A 64 4.89 -1.04 -4.66
C MET A 64 3.55 -1.66 -5.06
N CYS A 65 2.58 -0.80 -5.38
CA CYS A 65 1.23 -1.20 -5.75
C CYS A 65 0.83 -0.59 -7.09
N ALA A 66 0.52 -1.44 -8.06
CA ALA A 66 -0.12 -1.02 -9.30
C ALA A 66 -1.64 -1.02 -9.16
N SER A 67 -2.28 -0.35 -10.12
CA SER A 67 -3.71 -0.51 -10.36
C SER A 67 -4.03 -1.92 -10.87
N GLY A 68 -3.21 -2.43 -11.80
CA GLY A 68 -3.27 -3.80 -12.30
C GLY A 68 -2.28 -4.75 -11.61
N GLU A 69 -1.73 -5.72 -12.34
CA GLU A 69 -0.72 -6.64 -11.81
C GLU A 69 0.66 -5.95 -11.77
N THR A 70 1.15 -5.65 -10.57
CA THR A 70 2.36 -4.85 -10.36
C THR A 70 3.58 -5.45 -11.04
N THR A 71 3.74 -6.77 -11.04
CA THR A 71 4.91 -7.47 -11.60
C THR A 71 5.04 -7.38 -13.13
N LEU A 72 4.02 -6.84 -13.81
CA LEU A 72 4.11 -6.57 -15.26
C LEU A 72 4.96 -5.33 -15.59
N GLN A 73 5.27 -4.47 -14.62
CA GLN A 73 6.17 -3.34 -14.86
C GLN A 73 7.61 -3.81 -15.04
N LYS A 74 8.17 -3.63 -16.25
CA LYS A 74 9.49 -4.14 -16.66
C LYS A 74 10.63 -3.71 -15.72
N ASN A 75 10.59 -2.46 -15.25
CA ASN A 75 11.65 -1.87 -14.43
C ASN A 75 11.36 -1.98 -12.92
N LEU A 76 10.31 -2.70 -12.50
CA LEU A 76 9.95 -2.84 -11.09
C LEU A 76 11.06 -3.52 -10.29
N PHE A 77 11.51 -4.70 -10.73
CA PHE A 77 12.49 -5.48 -9.97
C PHE A 77 13.86 -4.80 -9.91
N PRO A 78 14.40 -4.22 -11.01
CA PRO A 78 15.60 -3.38 -10.92
C PRO A 78 15.48 -2.22 -9.93
N LEU A 79 14.33 -1.52 -9.90
CA LEU A 79 14.09 -0.44 -8.94
C LEU A 79 14.04 -0.96 -7.50
N VAL A 80 13.32 -2.06 -7.25
CA VAL A 80 13.23 -2.66 -5.91
C VAL A 80 14.61 -3.11 -5.43
N LYS A 81 15.41 -3.76 -6.29
CA LYS A 81 16.78 -4.12 -5.97
C LYS A 81 17.61 -2.88 -5.62
N GLY A 82 17.61 -1.85 -6.46
CA GLY A 82 18.39 -0.63 -6.21
C GLY A 82 17.99 0.10 -4.93
N LEU A 83 16.70 0.11 -4.57
CA LEU A 83 16.23 0.66 -3.30
C LEU A 83 16.69 -0.18 -2.10
N ILE A 84 16.68 -1.51 -2.22
CA ILE A 84 17.17 -2.43 -1.20
C ILE A 84 18.69 -2.28 -1.01
N ASP A 85 19.45 -2.12 -2.10
CA ASP A 85 20.90 -1.91 -2.09
C ASP A 85 21.28 -0.59 -1.39
N GLU A 86 20.46 0.45 -1.57
CA GLU A 86 20.55 1.73 -0.85
C GLU A 86 20.23 1.58 0.66
N GLY A 87 19.67 0.44 1.07
CA GLY A 87 19.39 0.08 2.47
C GLY A 87 17.92 0.12 2.84
N HIS A 88 17.01 0.34 1.89
CA HIS A 88 15.57 0.36 2.15
C HIS A 88 14.96 -1.03 2.30
N PHE A 89 13.73 -1.06 2.83
CA PHE A 89 12.85 -2.22 2.76
C PHE A 89 11.78 -1.96 1.72
N CYS A 90 11.41 -2.98 0.96
CA CYS A 90 10.41 -2.86 -0.09
C CYS A 90 9.34 -3.94 0.04
N ASP A 91 8.14 -3.65 -0.44
CA ASP A 91 7.15 -4.65 -0.77
C ASP A 91 6.68 -4.59 -2.21
N ILE A 92 6.16 -5.72 -2.68
CA ILE A 92 5.50 -5.85 -3.97
C ILE A 92 4.12 -6.49 -3.72
N ILE A 93 3.06 -5.81 -4.14
CA ILE A 93 1.73 -6.45 -4.24
C ILE A 93 1.64 -7.19 -5.56
N THR A 94 1.29 -8.46 -5.51
CA THR A 94 1.08 -9.29 -6.71
C THR A 94 -0.11 -10.22 -6.51
N ASN A 95 -0.78 -10.59 -7.59
CA ASN A 95 -1.77 -11.67 -7.57
C ASN A 95 -1.13 -13.08 -7.55
N GLY A 96 0.20 -13.18 -7.65
CA GLY A 96 0.96 -14.43 -7.50
C GLY A 96 0.78 -15.45 -8.62
N SER A 97 0.15 -15.07 -9.74
CA SER A 97 -0.24 -16.02 -10.79
C SER A 97 0.81 -16.23 -11.89
N ILE A 98 1.87 -15.40 -11.94
CA ILE A 98 2.88 -15.42 -13.02
C ILE A 98 4.19 -15.99 -12.50
N THR A 99 4.36 -17.31 -12.58
CA THR A 99 5.53 -18.04 -12.04
C THR A 99 6.87 -17.49 -12.54
N LYS A 100 6.97 -17.17 -13.83
CA LYS A 100 8.19 -16.57 -14.41
C LYS A 100 8.61 -15.29 -13.71
N LYS A 101 7.67 -14.46 -13.24
CA LYS A 101 7.97 -13.22 -12.52
C LYS A 101 8.45 -13.46 -11.10
N ILE A 102 7.95 -14.50 -10.45
CA ILE A 102 8.45 -14.92 -9.14
C ILE A 102 9.88 -15.46 -9.26
N ASP A 103 10.14 -16.31 -10.26
CA ASP A 103 11.47 -16.87 -10.50
C ASP A 103 12.48 -15.78 -10.87
N GLU A 104 12.10 -14.83 -11.73
CA GLU A 104 12.92 -13.65 -12.09
C GLU A 104 13.31 -12.83 -10.86
N LEU A 105 12.35 -12.53 -9.99
CA LEU A 105 12.58 -11.76 -8.76
C LEU A 105 13.51 -12.49 -7.78
N ILE A 106 13.29 -13.79 -7.57
CA ILE A 106 14.13 -14.59 -6.67
C ILE A 106 15.56 -14.69 -7.21
N ALA A 107 15.72 -14.93 -8.51
CA ALA A 107 17.04 -15.05 -9.15
C ALA A 107 17.83 -13.73 -9.16
N LEU A 108 17.13 -12.58 -9.22
CA LEU A 108 17.75 -11.27 -9.21
C LEU A 108 18.40 -10.90 -7.86
N LEU A 109 17.89 -11.45 -6.75
CA LEU A 109 18.24 -11.01 -5.41
C LEU A 109 19.10 -12.02 -4.67
N ASP A 110 20.08 -11.54 -3.90
CA ASP A 110 20.85 -12.35 -2.96
C ASP A 110 20.10 -12.56 -1.61
N GLU A 111 20.66 -13.36 -0.70
CA GLU A 111 20.03 -13.65 0.59
C GLU A 111 19.80 -12.40 1.46
N LYS A 112 20.77 -11.47 1.48
CA LYS A 112 20.69 -10.25 2.27
C LYS A 112 19.59 -9.33 1.72
N GLU A 113 19.50 -9.22 0.40
CA GLU A 113 18.50 -8.42 -0.31
C GLU A 113 17.09 -8.99 -0.10
N ARG A 114 16.94 -10.32 -0.24
CA ARG A 114 15.67 -11.03 0.03
C ARG A 114 15.15 -10.81 1.44
N SER A 115 16.04 -10.70 2.43
CA SER A 115 15.67 -10.43 3.83
C SER A 115 14.99 -9.06 4.05
N ARG A 116 15.12 -8.12 3.11
CA ARG A 116 14.52 -6.78 3.13
C ARG A 116 13.28 -6.64 2.24
N LEU A 117 12.91 -7.72 1.56
CA LEU A 117 11.77 -7.77 0.66
C LEU A 117 10.55 -8.42 1.34
N PHE A 118 9.39 -7.86 1.08
CA PHE A 118 8.10 -8.38 1.55
C PHE A 118 7.10 -8.55 0.39
N LEU A 119 6.60 -9.76 0.17
CA LEU A 119 5.63 -10.04 -0.90
C LEU A 119 4.21 -10.08 -0.35
N LYS A 120 3.32 -9.25 -0.89
CA LYS A 120 1.90 -9.22 -0.54
C LYS A 120 1.10 -9.90 -1.64
N PHE A 121 0.70 -11.15 -1.38
CA PHE A 121 -0.09 -11.92 -2.31
C PHE A 121 -1.57 -11.58 -2.17
N SER A 122 -2.15 -11.02 -3.23
CA SER A 122 -3.59 -10.83 -3.34
C SER A 122 -4.24 -12.14 -3.76
N PHE A 123 -4.86 -12.82 -2.80
CA PHE A 123 -5.43 -14.15 -3.01
C PHE A 123 -6.82 -14.05 -3.64
N HIS A 124 -6.84 -13.78 -4.94
CA HIS A 124 -8.07 -13.67 -5.75
C HIS A 124 -8.70 -15.04 -6.02
N TYR A 125 -9.13 -15.72 -4.94
CA TYR A 125 -9.50 -17.12 -4.93
C TYR A 125 -10.43 -17.55 -6.08
N LEU A 126 -11.54 -16.85 -6.31
CA LEU A 126 -12.49 -17.20 -7.38
C LEU A 126 -11.86 -17.11 -8.78
N GLN A 127 -11.05 -16.08 -9.04
CA GLN A 127 -10.34 -15.94 -10.33
C GLN A 127 -9.28 -17.02 -10.53
N LEU A 128 -8.57 -17.39 -9.45
CA LEU A 128 -7.61 -18.47 -9.47
C LEU A 128 -8.29 -19.82 -9.70
N LYS A 129 -9.42 -20.07 -9.02
CA LYS A 129 -10.21 -21.30 -9.18
C LYS A 129 -10.79 -21.42 -10.59
N GLU A 130 -11.42 -20.37 -11.10
CA GLU A 130 -11.98 -20.32 -12.46
C GLU A 130 -10.93 -20.60 -13.54
N LYS A 131 -9.68 -20.15 -13.33
CA LYS A 131 -8.57 -20.30 -14.28
C LYS A 131 -7.68 -21.51 -14.01
N ASN A 132 -8.02 -22.36 -13.04
CA ASN A 132 -7.19 -23.50 -12.59
C ASN A 132 -5.75 -23.11 -12.17
N LEU A 133 -5.60 -21.97 -11.50
CA LEU A 133 -4.32 -21.39 -11.05
C LEU A 133 -4.09 -21.48 -9.53
N LEU A 134 -4.96 -22.16 -8.78
CA LEU A 134 -4.82 -22.29 -7.32
C LEU A 134 -3.50 -22.99 -6.92
N GLU A 135 -3.16 -24.08 -7.61
CA GLU A 135 -1.90 -24.81 -7.36
C GLU A 135 -0.69 -23.94 -7.72
N THR A 136 -0.69 -23.33 -8.89
CA THR A 136 0.36 -22.39 -9.32
C THR A 136 0.56 -21.25 -8.32
N PHE A 137 -0.53 -20.67 -7.81
CA PHE A 137 -0.46 -19.64 -6.78
C PHE A 137 0.20 -20.19 -5.50
N ALA A 138 -0.19 -21.38 -5.06
CA ALA A 138 0.37 -21.99 -3.86
C ALA A 138 1.87 -22.31 -4.01
N GLU A 139 2.26 -22.86 -5.14
CA GLU A 139 3.66 -23.13 -5.48
C GLU A 139 4.49 -21.83 -5.48
N ASN A 140 3.97 -20.75 -6.07
CA ASN A 140 4.65 -19.46 -6.12
C ASN A 140 4.84 -18.84 -4.72
N VAL A 141 3.83 -18.95 -3.84
CA VAL A 141 3.98 -18.53 -2.44
C VAL A 141 5.06 -19.36 -1.74
N ASN A 142 5.07 -20.69 -1.95
CA ASN A 142 6.04 -21.58 -1.34
C ASN A 142 7.47 -21.36 -1.88
N LYS A 143 7.63 -20.98 -3.16
CA LYS A 143 8.92 -20.54 -3.72
C LYS A 143 9.46 -19.31 -2.99
N VAL A 144 8.61 -18.29 -2.77
CA VAL A 144 8.99 -17.07 -2.04
C VAL A 144 9.38 -17.39 -0.59
N LYS A 145 8.61 -18.25 0.09
CA LYS A 145 8.96 -18.75 1.43
C LYS A 145 10.32 -19.46 1.44
N ALA A 146 10.54 -20.39 0.53
CA ALA A 146 11.77 -21.16 0.44
C ALA A 146 13.00 -20.29 0.11
N ALA A 147 12.79 -19.19 -0.62
CA ALA A 147 13.82 -18.21 -0.93
C ALA A 147 14.21 -17.30 0.25
N GLY A 148 13.55 -17.42 1.41
CA GLY A 148 13.81 -16.58 2.59
C GLY A 148 13.27 -15.15 2.46
N ILE A 149 12.23 -14.95 1.64
CA ILE A 149 11.55 -13.66 1.47
C ILE A 149 10.33 -13.63 2.38
N SER A 150 10.13 -12.53 3.11
CA SER A 150 8.93 -12.35 3.93
C SER A 150 7.69 -12.26 3.03
N TYR A 151 6.57 -12.79 3.47
CA TYR A 151 5.35 -12.76 2.67
C TYR A 151 4.08 -12.61 3.50
N THR A 152 2.99 -12.29 2.83
CA THR A 152 1.65 -12.30 3.43
C THR A 152 0.62 -12.61 2.36
N ILE A 153 -0.49 -13.22 2.77
CA ILE A 153 -1.57 -13.62 1.87
C ILE A 153 -2.81 -12.86 2.32
N GLU A 154 -3.37 -12.05 1.44
CA GLU A 154 -4.46 -11.14 1.74
C GLU A 154 -5.67 -11.41 0.83
N ILE A 155 -6.85 -11.48 1.43
CA ILE A 155 -8.13 -11.60 0.72
C ILE A 155 -8.91 -10.30 0.88
N THR A 156 -9.43 -9.79 -0.25
CA THR A 156 -10.48 -8.77 -0.22
C THR A 156 -11.84 -9.45 -0.04
N PRO A 157 -12.47 -9.30 1.13
CA PRO A 157 -13.75 -9.97 1.43
C PRO A 157 -14.88 -9.41 0.56
N HIS A 158 -15.72 -10.27 -0.01
CA HIS A 158 -16.88 -9.85 -0.80
C HIS A 158 -17.93 -10.98 -0.80
N ASP A 159 -19.18 -10.62 -1.04
CA ASP A 159 -20.33 -11.51 -0.80
C ASP A 159 -20.26 -12.84 -1.59
N GLU A 160 -19.75 -12.81 -2.82
CA GLU A 160 -19.60 -14.00 -3.69
C GLU A 160 -18.63 -15.04 -3.12
N LEU A 161 -17.74 -14.63 -2.21
CA LEU A 161 -16.74 -15.49 -1.60
C LEU A 161 -17.26 -16.21 -0.35
N ILE A 162 -18.39 -15.76 0.23
CA ILE A 162 -18.95 -16.33 1.47
C ILE A 162 -19.18 -17.85 1.38
N PRO A 163 -19.74 -18.41 0.28
CA PRO A 163 -19.94 -19.86 0.16
C PRO A 163 -18.64 -20.67 0.15
N TYR A 164 -17.50 -20.03 -0.08
CA TYR A 164 -16.19 -20.66 -0.22
C TYR A 164 -15.30 -20.50 1.02
N ILE A 165 -15.80 -19.90 2.11
CA ILE A 165 -14.99 -19.59 3.30
C ILE A 165 -14.28 -20.83 3.85
N ASP A 166 -14.99 -21.94 4.03
CA ASP A 166 -14.41 -23.16 4.59
C ASP A 166 -13.41 -23.80 3.63
N GLU A 167 -13.73 -23.87 2.33
CA GLU A 167 -12.81 -24.35 1.30
C GLU A 167 -11.50 -23.53 1.27
N ILE A 168 -11.60 -22.20 1.37
CA ILE A 168 -10.45 -21.29 1.41
C ILE A 168 -9.61 -21.56 2.66
N LYS A 169 -10.24 -21.75 3.83
CA LYS A 169 -9.53 -22.02 5.08
C LYS A 169 -8.79 -23.35 4.98
N GLU A 170 -9.44 -24.41 4.53
CA GLU A 170 -8.83 -25.72 4.33
C GLU A 170 -7.65 -25.65 3.35
N PHE A 171 -7.86 -25.03 2.19
CA PHE A 171 -6.81 -24.82 1.20
C PHE A 171 -5.62 -24.04 1.79
N SER A 172 -5.90 -22.99 2.58
CA SER A 172 -4.86 -22.12 3.13
C SER A 172 -4.05 -22.82 4.23
N ILE A 173 -4.70 -23.56 5.13
CA ILE A 173 -3.99 -24.36 6.14
C ILE A 173 -3.13 -25.42 5.45
N LYS A 174 -3.68 -26.14 4.47
CA LYS A 174 -2.95 -27.18 3.73
C LYS A 174 -1.70 -26.64 3.02
N ASN A 175 -1.81 -25.50 2.35
CA ASN A 175 -0.74 -25.00 1.47
C ASN A 175 0.19 -23.97 2.13
N PHE A 176 -0.29 -23.20 3.10
CA PHE A 176 0.43 -22.07 3.70
C PHE A 176 0.68 -22.24 5.19
N GLY A 177 0.06 -23.25 5.81
CA GLY A 177 0.11 -23.54 7.25
C GLY A 177 -0.54 -22.47 8.14
N ALA A 178 -1.22 -21.48 7.56
CA ALA A 178 -1.92 -20.44 8.29
C ALA A 178 -3.04 -19.84 7.43
N LEU A 179 -4.01 -19.20 8.09
CA LEU A 179 -5.11 -18.52 7.41
C LEU A 179 -4.65 -17.19 6.79
N PRO A 180 -5.19 -16.82 5.61
CA PRO A 180 -4.95 -15.51 5.01
C PRO A 180 -5.44 -14.40 5.94
N HIS A 181 -4.88 -13.21 5.76
CA HIS A 181 -5.43 -12.01 6.36
C HIS A 181 -6.59 -11.50 5.51
N ILE A 182 -7.62 -11.02 6.19
CA ILE A 182 -8.77 -10.38 5.56
C ILE A 182 -8.57 -8.87 5.64
N THR A 183 -8.73 -8.17 4.51
CA THR A 183 -8.75 -6.70 4.48
C THR A 183 -10.18 -6.19 4.63
N VAL A 184 -10.50 -4.97 4.20
CA VAL A 184 -11.90 -4.49 4.18
C VAL A 184 -12.22 -4.01 2.78
N ALA A 185 -13.22 -4.64 2.15
CA ALA A 185 -13.71 -4.22 0.86
C ALA A 185 -14.58 -2.97 1.01
N ARG A 186 -14.40 -2.04 0.08
CA ARG A 186 -14.95 -0.71 0.16
C ARG A 186 -15.50 -0.28 -1.19
N ASN A 187 -16.61 0.42 -1.15
CA ASN A 187 -17.22 1.04 -2.32
C ASN A 187 -16.68 2.47 -2.47
N GLU A 188 -15.60 2.60 -3.27
CA GLU A 188 -14.95 3.89 -3.52
C GLU A 188 -15.78 4.85 -4.38
N ALA A 189 -16.87 4.38 -5.01
CA ALA A 189 -17.79 5.25 -5.73
C ALA A 189 -18.66 6.12 -4.80
N THR A 190 -18.72 5.78 -3.50
CA THR A 190 -19.51 6.51 -2.50
C THR A 190 -18.68 7.60 -1.81
N LYS A 191 -19.31 8.73 -1.47
CA LYS A 191 -18.64 9.81 -0.72
C LYS A 191 -18.17 9.38 0.68
N LYS A 192 -18.83 8.38 1.28
CA LYS A 192 -18.55 7.86 2.62
C LYS A 192 -17.56 6.68 2.61
N ILE A 193 -17.18 6.16 1.45
CA ILE A 193 -16.34 4.96 1.29
C ILE A 193 -16.99 3.80 2.06
N GLU A 194 -18.23 3.46 1.72
CA GLU A 194 -19.02 2.47 2.45
C GLU A 194 -18.45 1.05 2.28
N LEU A 195 -18.89 0.11 3.13
CA LEU A 195 -18.52 -1.31 2.96
C LEU A 195 -19.07 -1.82 1.63
N LEU A 196 -18.27 -2.59 0.89
CA LEU A 196 -18.72 -3.24 -0.33
C LEU A 196 -19.35 -4.60 0.01
N THR A 197 -20.61 -4.58 0.46
CA THR A 197 -21.36 -5.78 0.85
C THR A 197 -22.86 -5.48 0.90
N LYS A 198 -23.68 -6.52 0.78
CA LYS A 198 -25.13 -6.50 1.07
C LYS A 198 -25.45 -6.80 2.54
N LEU A 199 -24.48 -7.29 3.31
CA LEU A 199 -24.64 -7.63 4.72
C LEU A 199 -24.74 -6.38 5.59
N SER A 200 -25.36 -6.52 6.77
CA SER A 200 -25.21 -5.53 7.83
C SER A 200 -23.75 -5.45 8.30
N LYS A 201 -23.38 -4.36 9.01
CA LYS A 201 -22.02 -4.17 9.52
C LYS A 201 -21.63 -5.29 10.49
N GLU A 202 -22.57 -5.70 11.34
CA GLU A 202 -22.42 -6.74 12.35
C GLU A 202 -22.26 -8.13 11.72
N GLU A 203 -23.10 -8.47 10.74
CA GLU A 203 -23.00 -9.72 9.99
C GLU A 203 -21.70 -9.78 9.19
N TYR A 204 -21.34 -8.69 8.50
CA TYR A 204 -20.08 -8.61 7.78
C TYR A 204 -18.88 -8.86 8.71
N LYS A 205 -18.86 -8.23 9.90
CA LYS A 205 -17.80 -8.48 10.88
C LYS A 205 -17.78 -9.95 11.29
N LYS A 206 -18.92 -10.51 11.69
CA LYS A 206 -19.04 -11.91 12.14
C LYS A 206 -18.57 -12.89 11.06
N THR A 207 -19.00 -12.72 9.83
CA THR A 207 -18.66 -13.58 8.68
C THR A 207 -17.17 -13.64 8.44
N TRP A 208 -16.49 -12.49 8.46
CA TRP A 208 -15.06 -12.41 8.10
C TRP A 208 -14.11 -12.62 9.29
N SER A 209 -14.57 -12.46 10.53
CA SER A 209 -13.76 -12.69 11.73
C SER A 209 -13.30 -14.15 11.90
N VAL A 210 -13.89 -15.12 11.20
CA VAL A 210 -13.50 -16.54 11.24
C VAL A 210 -12.06 -16.81 10.77
N PHE A 211 -11.44 -15.84 10.10
CA PHE A 211 -10.03 -15.90 9.67
C PHE A 211 -9.04 -15.44 10.75
N ASN A 212 -9.52 -14.91 11.89
CA ASN A 212 -8.70 -14.40 12.99
C ASN A 212 -7.60 -13.45 12.48
N SER A 213 -7.98 -12.43 11.70
CA SER A 213 -7.07 -11.53 10.98
C SER A 213 -6.88 -10.23 11.77
N PRO A 214 -5.70 -9.97 12.38
CA PRO A 214 -5.46 -8.72 13.09
C PRO A 214 -5.54 -7.49 12.18
N LEU A 215 -5.13 -7.67 10.91
CA LEU A 215 -5.34 -6.67 9.86
C LEU A 215 -6.83 -6.31 9.69
N PHE A 216 -7.71 -7.32 9.70
CA PHE A 216 -9.15 -7.11 9.55
C PHE A 216 -9.68 -6.32 10.73
N ASP A 217 -9.38 -6.78 11.93
CA ASP A 217 -9.88 -6.19 13.16
C ASP A 217 -9.46 -4.73 13.29
N PHE A 218 -8.19 -4.42 12.99
CA PHE A 218 -7.72 -3.05 13.03
C PHE A 218 -8.36 -2.18 11.94
N LYS A 219 -8.35 -2.62 10.67
CA LYS A 219 -9.00 -1.86 9.58
C LYS A 219 -10.48 -1.64 9.84
N PHE A 220 -11.17 -2.64 10.39
CA PHE A 220 -12.59 -2.55 10.70
C PHE A 220 -12.88 -1.58 11.86
N SER A 221 -12.00 -1.50 12.86
CA SER A 221 -12.11 -0.52 13.96
C SER A 221 -12.00 0.93 13.49
N LEU A 222 -11.28 1.16 12.38
CA LEU A 222 -11.16 2.47 11.74
C LEU A 222 -12.32 2.78 10.78
N PHE A 223 -13.07 1.77 10.35
CA PHE A 223 -14.06 1.93 9.28
C PHE A 223 -15.27 2.76 9.75
N GLY A 224 -15.49 3.89 9.07
CA GLY A 224 -16.49 4.89 9.46
C GLY A 224 -16.05 5.85 10.57
N ARG A 225 -14.84 5.69 11.14
CA ARG A 225 -14.28 6.63 12.11
C ARG A 225 -13.52 7.75 11.40
N LYS A 226 -14.05 8.97 11.46
CA LYS A 226 -13.34 10.16 10.99
C LYS A 226 -12.08 10.39 11.83
N ILE A 227 -10.96 10.64 11.16
CA ILE A 227 -9.71 11.08 11.81
C ILE A 227 -9.79 12.60 11.99
N ASN A 228 -9.98 13.02 13.24
CA ASN A 228 -10.06 14.43 13.63
C ASN A 228 -8.76 14.94 14.25
N GLU A 229 -7.95 14.00 14.72
CA GLU A 229 -6.62 14.20 15.28
C GLU A 229 -5.65 14.72 14.21
N PHE A 230 -4.54 15.32 14.66
CA PHE A 230 -3.53 15.84 13.75
C PHE A 230 -2.82 14.70 13.00
N CYS A 231 -2.86 14.74 11.67
CA CYS A 231 -2.26 13.72 10.82
C CYS A 231 -0.92 14.18 10.23
N TYR A 232 0.13 13.42 10.51
CA TYR A 232 1.52 13.59 10.05
C TYR A 232 1.80 12.96 8.67
N ALA A 233 0.78 12.49 7.95
CA ALA A 233 0.97 12.06 6.56
C ALA A 233 1.50 13.23 5.73
N GLY A 234 2.59 13.04 5.01
CA GLY A 234 3.41 14.07 4.38
C GLY A 234 4.71 14.38 5.12
N GLN A 235 4.80 14.00 6.40
CA GLN A 235 6.04 13.98 7.17
C GLN A 235 6.55 12.56 7.37
N ASN A 236 5.72 11.67 7.91
CA ASN A 236 6.11 10.29 8.23
C ASN A 236 5.79 9.32 7.08
N SER A 237 4.93 9.73 6.14
CA SER A 237 4.64 8.99 4.93
C SER A 237 4.49 9.87 3.71
N LEU A 238 4.74 9.32 2.52
CA LEU A 238 4.47 9.95 1.23
C LEU A 238 3.66 9.02 0.33
N TYR A 239 2.96 9.61 -0.63
CA TYR A 239 2.44 8.89 -1.79
C TYR A 239 3.14 9.41 -3.05
N VAL A 240 3.72 8.54 -3.87
CA VAL A 240 4.49 8.90 -5.06
C VAL A 240 3.89 8.21 -6.29
N TYR A 241 3.69 8.96 -7.37
CA TYR A 241 3.37 8.39 -8.67
C TYR A 241 4.68 8.11 -9.42
N LEU A 242 5.03 6.84 -9.62
CA LEU A 242 6.27 6.50 -10.31
C LEU A 242 6.24 6.86 -11.81
N GLU A 243 5.05 7.05 -12.41
CA GLU A 243 4.90 7.52 -13.80
C GLU A 243 5.49 8.92 -14.02
N SER A 244 5.41 9.78 -13.02
CA SER A 244 5.73 11.21 -13.17
C SER A 244 6.77 11.71 -12.18
N GLY A 245 6.96 11.03 -11.05
CA GLY A 245 7.72 11.53 -9.92
C GLY A 245 6.95 12.48 -9.01
N GLU A 246 5.71 12.82 -9.36
CA GLU A 246 4.87 13.64 -8.48
C GLU A 246 4.60 12.92 -7.17
N TYR A 247 4.70 13.65 -6.07
CA TYR A 247 4.41 13.12 -4.75
C TYR A 247 3.48 14.01 -3.95
N LYS A 248 2.76 13.36 -3.03
CA LYS A 248 1.71 13.92 -2.17
C LYS A 248 1.95 13.52 -0.72
N SER A 249 1.31 14.25 0.18
CA SER A 249 1.31 13.88 1.61
C SER A 249 0.56 12.58 1.92
N CYS A 250 -0.50 12.29 1.18
CA CYS A 250 -1.32 11.07 1.27
C CYS A 250 -2.18 10.94 0.00
N TYR A 251 -3.00 9.88 -0.13
CA TYR A 251 -3.97 9.74 -1.23
C TYR A 251 -4.90 10.95 -1.38
N CYS A 252 -5.38 11.49 -0.26
CA CYS A 252 -6.24 12.68 -0.20
C CYS A 252 -5.46 13.98 0.00
N GLY A 253 -4.13 13.87 0.08
CA GLY A 253 -3.23 14.96 0.40
C GLY A 253 -2.92 15.84 -0.79
N ASP A 254 -2.35 16.99 -0.48
CA ASP A 254 -1.87 17.94 -1.45
C ASP A 254 -0.60 17.43 -2.16
N HIS A 255 -0.45 17.77 -3.45
CA HIS A 255 0.83 17.63 -4.18
C HIS A 255 1.90 18.47 -3.49
N LEU A 256 3.06 17.87 -3.21
CA LEU A 256 4.18 18.50 -2.52
C LEU A 256 5.29 18.90 -3.51
N GLY A 257 5.44 18.14 -4.59
CA GLY A 257 6.40 18.45 -5.65
C GLY A 257 6.60 17.27 -6.60
N ASN A 258 7.77 17.22 -7.22
CA ASN A 258 8.21 16.13 -8.08
C ASN A 258 9.63 15.71 -7.65
N LEU A 259 9.82 14.41 -7.38
CA LEU A 259 11.09 13.86 -6.90
C LEU A 259 12.15 13.66 -8.00
N PHE A 260 11.72 13.65 -9.26
CA PHE A 260 12.52 13.29 -10.43
C PHE A 260 12.92 14.49 -11.28
N THR A 261 12.30 15.66 -11.08
CA THR A 261 12.65 16.89 -11.84
C THR A 261 14.02 17.44 -11.46
N ASP A 262 14.36 17.42 -10.18
CA ASP A 262 15.65 17.85 -9.65
C ASP A 262 15.98 17.00 -8.42
N ILE A 263 16.92 16.08 -8.59
CA ILE A 263 17.33 15.14 -7.53
C ILE A 263 18.24 15.80 -6.48
N GLU A 264 18.83 16.96 -6.78
CA GLU A 264 19.65 17.71 -5.81
C GLU A 264 18.78 18.60 -4.91
N LYS A 265 17.58 18.97 -5.39
CA LYS A 265 16.63 19.74 -4.58
C LYS A 265 16.18 18.95 -3.33
N PRO A 266 16.13 19.58 -2.14
CA PRO A 266 15.57 18.97 -0.95
C PRO A 266 14.11 18.54 -1.13
N ILE A 267 13.73 17.44 -0.46
CA ILE A 267 12.35 16.95 -0.46
C ILE A 267 11.52 17.76 0.54
N ASP A 268 10.39 18.29 0.08
CA ASP A 268 9.46 19.03 0.91
C ASP A 268 8.59 18.05 1.72
N PHE A 269 8.84 17.97 3.02
CA PHE A 269 8.00 17.22 3.95
C PHE A 269 7.00 18.17 4.63
N SER A 270 5.71 17.92 4.43
CA SER A 270 4.65 18.76 5.01
C SER A 270 3.45 17.91 5.44
N PRO A 271 3.13 17.83 6.74
CA PRO A 271 2.02 17.02 7.22
C PRO A 271 0.69 17.57 6.71
N ILE A 272 -0.29 16.69 6.49
CA ILE A 272 -1.65 17.07 6.04
C ILE A 272 -2.42 17.82 7.12
N GLY A 273 -2.17 17.52 8.40
CA GLY A 273 -2.83 18.14 9.55
C GLY A 273 -4.25 17.63 9.73
N LYS A 274 -5.20 18.01 8.85
CA LYS A 274 -6.59 17.55 8.90
C LYS A 274 -6.92 16.66 7.71
N CYS A 275 -7.29 15.41 8.00
CA CYS A 275 -7.70 14.46 6.96
C CYS A 275 -9.06 14.85 6.35
N SER A 276 -9.17 14.85 5.02
CA SER A 276 -10.43 15.14 4.31
C SER A 276 -11.32 13.89 4.13
N LEU A 277 -10.75 12.68 4.17
CA LEU A 277 -11.48 11.43 3.97
C LEU A 277 -12.46 11.11 5.11
N PRO A 278 -13.58 10.42 4.83
CA PRO A 278 -14.56 10.03 5.85
C PRO A 278 -13.95 9.13 6.95
N HIS A 279 -12.95 8.31 6.61
CA HIS A 279 -12.13 7.53 7.52
C HIS A 279 -10.81 7.13 6.83
N CYS A 280 -9.86 6.55 7.58
CA CYS A 280 -8.57 6.12 7.02
C CYS A 280 -8.64 4.68 6.48
N PHE A 281 -9.02 4.51 5.21
CA PHE A 281 -9.22 3.19 4.60
C PHE A 281 -7.96 2.31 4.46
N ASN A 282 -6.77 2.92 4.49
CA ASN A 282 -5.47 2.25 4.54
C ASN A 282 -4.75 2.50 5.87
N GLY A 283 -5.51 2.69 6.95
CA GLY A 283 -4.97 3.00 8.28
C GLY A 283 -4.04 1.94 8.85
N HIS A 284 -4.19 0.66 8.47
CA HIS A 284 -3.19 -0.38 8.75
C HIS A 284 -1.76 0.09 8.42
N ALA A 285 -1.48 0.52 7.19
CA ALA A 285 -0.14 1.02 6.85
C ALA A 285 0.11 2.45 7.38
N PHE A 286 -0.84 3.38 7.18
CA PHE A 286 -0.61 4.79 7.48
C PHE A 286 -0.59 5.11 8.98
N LEU A 287 -1.23 4.31 9.83
CA LEU A 287 -1.27 4.51 11.28
C LEU A 287 -0.34 3.53 11.99
N ALA A 288 -0.42 2.23 11.71
CA ALA A 288 0.40 1.22 12.40
C ALA A 288 1.88 1.30 12.02
N LEU A 289 2.19 1.40 10.73
CA LEU A 289 3.59 1.45 10.26
C LEU A 289 4.14 2.88 10.21
N ALA A 290 3.38 3.82 9.67
CA ALA A 290 3.87 5.20 9.50
C ALA A 290 3.64 6.10 10.72
N GLY A 291 2.72 5.74 11.63
CA GLY A 291 2.47 6.52 12.84
C GLY A 291 2.00 7.92 12.54
N ASN A 292 1.16 8.07 11.51
CA ASN A 292 0.71 9.38 11.10
C ASN A 292 -0.22 10.04 12.12
N VAL A 293 -0.79 9.30 13.07
CA VAL A 293 -1.72 9.86 14.06
C VAL A 293 -1.34 9.28 15.43
N PRO A 294 -0.28 9.80 16.08
CA PRO A 294 0.19 9.26 17.35
C PRO A 294 -0.82 9.45 18.49
N ASP A 295 -1.63 10.52 18.42
CA ASP A 295 -2.65 10.87 19.42
C ASP A 295 -3.98 10.12 19.19
N LEU A 296 -4.00 9.09 18.33
CA LEU A 296 -5.22 8.32 18.03
C LEU A 296 -5.65 7.54 19.27
N ASN A 297 -6.85 7.83 19.78
CA ASN A 297 -7.40 7.09 20.91
C ASN A 297 -8.00 5.73 20.48
N LEU A 298 -7.14 4.83 20.01
CA LEU A 298 -7.43 3.44 19.69
C LEU A 298 -6.17 2.58 19.88
N PRO A 299 -6.30 1.30 20.30
CA PRO A 299 -5.18 0.37 20.24
C PRO A 299 -4.70 0.21 18.79
N ILE A 300 -3.46 0.60 18.52
CA ILE A 300 -2.82 0.43 17.21
C ILE A 300 -1.87 -0.77 17.31
N PRO A 301 -2.09 -1.84 16.51
CA PRO A 301 -1.14 -2.96 16.45
C PRO A 301 0.18 -2.51 15.82
N THR A 302 1.25 -3.28 15.97
CA THR A 302 2.42 -3.08 15.11
C THR A 302 2.15 -3.64 13.72
N TYR A 303 2.90 -3.21 12.70
CA TYR A 303 2.75 -3.76 11.36
C TYR A 303 3.12 -5.26 11.32
N LYS A 304 4.02 -5.70 12.20
CA LYS A 304 4.31 -7.12 12.42
C LYS A 304 3.05 -7.86 12.86
N ASP A 305 2.33 -7.36 13.86
CA ASP A 305 1.12 -8.02 14.38
C ASP A 305 0.03 -8.17 13.31
N GLU A 306 -0.07 -7.21 12.39
CA GLU A 306 -1.02 -7.26 11.28
C GLU A 306 -0.63 -8.23 10.16
N ARG A 307 0.67 -8.50 9.99
CA ARG A 307 1.20 -9.18 8.80
C ARG A 307 1.70 -10.58 9.05
N ASP A 308 2.30 -10.82 10.21
CA ASP A 308 2.91 -12.10 10.51
C ASP A 308 1.85 -13.16 10.83
N ARG A 309 2.18 -14.40 10.50
CA ARG A 309 1.42 -15.58 10.92
C ARG A 309 2.42 -16.63 11.39
N LYS A 310 2.08 -17.27 12.52
CA LYS A 310 2.73 -18.51 12.91
C LYS A 310 2.22 -19.64 12.01
N ILE A 311 3.12 -20.38 11.40
CA ILE A 311 2.80 -21.50 10.52
C ILE A 311 2.59 -22.75 11.39
N TYR A 312 1.58 -23.55 11.08
CA TYR A 312 1.40 -24.87 11.67
C TYR A 312 2.61 -25.75 11.37
N GLY A 313 3.20 -26.35 12.40
CA GLY A 313 4.49 -27.07 12.29
C GLY A 313 5.74 -26.21 12.53
N GLY A 314 5.59 -24.90 12.74
CA GLY A 314 6.67 -23.99 13.14
C GLY A 314 7.07 -22.97 12.07
N GLY A 315 7.72 -21.90 12.51
CA GLY A 315 8.12 -20.78 11.65
C GLY A 315 7.06 -19.68 11.52
N TYR A 316 7.40 -18.67 10.73
CA TYR A 316 6.66 -17.43 10.58
C TYR A 316 6.61 -17.02 9.10
N TRP A 317 5.62 -16.21 8.73
CA TRP A 317 5.54 -15.63 7.38
C TRP A 317 6.55 -14.50 7.18
N LEU A 318 6.92 -13.81 8.26
CA LEU A 318 7.97 -12.80 8.24
C LEU A 318 9.33 -13.39 8.63
N THR A 319 10.37 -12.97 7.93
CA THR A 319 11.76 -13.21 8.34
C THR A 319 12.11 -12.39 9.58
N PRO A 320 13.16 -12.75 10.34
CA PRO A 320 13.58 -11.97 11.50
C PRO A 320 13.86 -10.49 11.19
N SER A 321 14.42 -10.21 10.00
CA SER A 321 14.70 -8.84 9.53
C SER A 321 13.41 -8.02 9.42
N CYS A 322 12.40 -8.53 8.71
CA CYS A 322 11.10 -7.87 8.59
C CYS A 322 10.34 -7.84 9.91
N GLN A 323 10.40 -8.88 10.74
CA GLN A 323 9.78 -8.87 12.07
C GLN A 323 10.30 -7.69 12.92
N ASN A 324 11.62 -7.52 12.96
CA ASN A 324 12.24 -6.43 13.70
C ASN A 324 11.85 -5.07 13.12
N PHE A 325 11.94 -4.92 11.81
CA PHE A 325 11.64 -3.65 11.14
C PHE A 325 10.15 -3.26 11.26
N PHE A 326 9.22 -4.21 11.13
CA PHE A 326 7.77 -3.99 11.22
C PHE A 326 7.23 -3.92 12.66
N SER A 327 8.06 -4.22 13.67
CA SER A 327 7.75 -3.94 15.08
C SER A 327 7.95 -2.45 15.43
N LEU A 328 8.58 -1.68 14.54
CA LEU A 328 8.82 -0.26 14.71
C LEU A 328 7.84 0.58 13.88
N ASN A 329 7.77 1.87 14.20
CA ASN A 329 6.89 2.83 13.53
C ASN A 329 7.65 4.12 13.18
N ALA A 330 7.46 4.63 11.96
CA ALA A 330 8.12 5.84 11.46
C ALA A 330 7.83 7.08 12.30
N GLY A 331 6.66 7.18 12.93
CA GLY A 331 6.28 8.29 13.80
C GLY A 331 7.21 8.45 15.01
N THR A 332 7.85 7.37 15.46
CA THR A 332 8.82 7.41 16.58
C THR A 332 10.18 7.99 16.19
N GLN A 333 10.47 8.11 14.88
CA GLN A 333 11.75 8.57 14.34
C GLN A 333 11.68 10.02 13.82
N ASN A 334 10.52 10.65 13.89
CA ASN A 334 10.29 11.99 13.36
C ASN A 334 9.80 12.95 14.44
N SER A 335 10.01 14.24 14.22
CA SER A 335 9.65 15.30 15.16
C SER A 335 8.13 15.36 15.37
N VAL A 336 7.71 15.41 16.63
CA VAL A 336 6.33 15.69 17.01
C VAL A 336 6.14 17.19 17.15
N PHE A 337 5.24 17.74 16.33
CA PHE A 337 4.91 19.17 16.35
C PHE A 337 4.24 19.59 17.65
N THR A 338 4.63 20.77 18.15
CA THR A 338 3.91 21.54 19.16
C THR A 338 2.53 21.98 18.65
N ASP A 339 1.62 22.37 19.53
CA ASP A 339 0.30 22.88 19.13
C ASP A 339 0.36 24.10 18.22
N LYS A 340 1.37 24.96 18.40
CA LYS A 340 1.61 26.12 17.54
C LYS A 340 1.97 25.69 16.12
N GLU A 341 2.84 24.71 15.99
CA GLU A 341 3.24 24.15 14.69
C GLU A 341 2.09 23.38 14.02
N LYS A 342 1.33 22.58 14.79
CA LYS A 342 0.12 21.90 14.31
C LYS A 342 -0.87 22.93 13.73
N LYS A 343 -1.16 24.02 14.45
CA LYS A 343 -2.03 25.12 13.97
C LYS A 343 -1.47 25.81 12.73
N LYS A 344 -0.16 26.07 12.66
CA LYS A 344 0.50 26.67 11.50
C LYS A 344 0.38 25.79 10.26
N ALA A 345 0.64 24.48 10.39
CA ALA A 345 0.53 23.51 9.30
C ALA A 345 -0.91 23.44 8.76
N ILE A 346 -1.91 23.38 9.64
CA ILE A 346 -3.33 23.37 9.23
C ILE A 346 -3.69 24.64 8.44
N ARG A 347 -3.25 25.82 8.91
CA ARG A 347 -3.49 27.10 8.21
C ARG A 347 -2.83 27.13 6.83
N LYS A 348 -1.56 26.71 6.74
CA LYS A 348 -0.81 26.63 5.48
C LYS A 348 -1.54 25.74 4.46
N ASN A 349 -1.94 24.54 4.87
CA ASN A 349 -2.63 23.61 3.97
C ASN A 349 -4.00 24.13 3.52
N LYS A 350 -4.75 24.80 4.42
CA LYS A 350 -6.02 25.44 4.05
C LYS A 350 -5.82 26.52 2.98
N GLN A 351 -4.77 27.32 3.08
CA GLN A 351 -4.45 28.35 2.08
C GLN A 351 -4.03 27.73 0.74
N LEU A 352 -3.17 26.71 0.76
CA LEU A 352 -2.74 25.98 -0.44
C LEU A 352 -3.94 25.35 -1.17
N HIS A 353 -4.85 24.73 -0.43
CA HIS A 353 -6.06 24.14 -0.98
C HIS A 353 -6.95 25.20 -1.67
N LEU A 354 -7.19 26.34 -1.02
CA LEU A 354 -7.97 27.45 -1.59
C LEU A 354 -7.34 28.02 -2.85
N PHE A 355 -6.03 28.27 -2.84
CA PHE A 355 -5.30 28.76 -4.01
C PHE A 355 -5.43 27.79 -5.19
N ARG A 356 -5.36 26.49 -4.93
CA ARG A 356 -5.52 25.45 -5.96
C ARG A 356 -6.92 25.41 -6.54
N LEU A 357 -7.96 25.45 -5.70
CA LEU A 357 -9.36 25.52 -6.16
C LEU A 357 -9.56 26.70 -7.12
N MET A 358 -9.01 27.86 -6.77
CA MET A 358 -9.04 29.04 -7.64
C MET A 358 -8.27 28.78 -8.95
N SER A 359 -7.03 28.28 -8.88
CA SER A 359 -6.21 27.97 -10.07
C SER A 359 -6.87 26.95 -11.01
N GLY A 360 -7.61 25.97 -10.45
CA GLY A 360 -8.34 24.95 -11.18
C GLY A 360 -9.55 25.55 -11.91
N LYS A 361 -10.32 26.40 -11.23
CA LYS A 361 -11.42 27.17 -11.84
C LYS A 361 -10.91 28.04 -12.99
N PHE A 362 -9.78 28.73 -12.81
CA PHE A 362 -9.15 29.52 -13.87
C PHE A 362 -8.70 28.67 -15.06
N ARG A 363 -8.09 27.49 -14.83
CA ARG A 363 -7.72 26.56 -15.90
C ARG A 363 -8.93 26.00 -16.66
N ALA A 364 -10.00 25.65 -15.95
CA ALA A 364 -11.25 25.19 -16.56
C ALA A 364 -11.91 26.30 -17.39
N LEU A 365 -11.91 27.54 -16.89
CA LEU A 365 -12.39 28.71 -17.63
C LEU A 365 -11.58 28.96 -18.91
N LYS A 366 -10.24 28.92 -18.83
CA LYS A 366 -9.36 29.03 -20.01
C LYS A 366 -9.63 27.93 -21.05
N ARG A 367 -9.86 26.69 -20.62
CA ARG A 367 -10.24 25.58 -21.52
C ARG A 367 -11.58 25.85 -22.21
N ARG A 368 -12.60 26.30 -21.47
CA ARG A 368 -13.91 26.67 -22.04
C ARG A 368 -13.83 27.83 -23.04
N LEU A 369 -12.95 28.80 -22.80
CA LEU A 369 -12.71 29.93 -23.71
C LEU A 369 -11.93 29.53 -24.97
N ARG A 370 -11.06 28.51 -24.89
CA ARG A 370 -10.34 27.96 -26.04
C ARG A 370 -11.20 27.09 -26.97
N ILE A 371 -12.28 26.48 -26.46
CA ILE A 371 -13.23 25.67 -27.25
C ILE A 371 -14.24 26.55 -28.01
N LYS A 372 -14.31 27.85 -27.67
CA LYS A 372 -15.18 28.85 -28.33
C LYS A 372 -14.47 29.64 -29.45
N LYS A 373 -13.25 29.28 -29.79
CA LYS A 373 -12.53 29.70 -31.01
C LYS A 373 -12.31 28.45 -31.84
#